data_AF-A0A4Q3UQM0-F1
#
_entry.id   AF-A0A4Q3UQM0-F1
#
_cell.length_a   1.000
_cell.length_b   1.000
_cell.length_c   1.000
_cell.angle_alpha   90.00
_cell.angle_beta   90.00
_cell.angle_gamma   90.00
#
_symmetry.space_group_name_H-M   'P 1'
#
loop_
_entity.id
_entity.type
_entity.pdbx_description
1 polymer ?
#
loop_
_entity_poly.entity_id
_entity_poly.type
_entity_poly.pdbx_seq_one_letter_code
_entity_poly.pdbx_strand_id
1 'polypeptide(L)'
;MKSVLAAVTVLALGLAGAGCKRSPSLVGKWAGTMQGMAGTFEFAADDKMTISVTTPGGQINLLGDYKVVKDEATLNLTDVQVPGQNAQRTGMVKGSLASVLNKPTTMKITFVSEDEVSLSEKKLPTPKPATSPIGAMTLKRVKES
;
A
#
# COMPACT_ATOMS: atom_id res chain seq x y z
N MET A 1 -16.54 30.09 41.46
CA MET A 1 -15.75 28.85 41.64
C MET A 1 -16.06 27.92 40.48
N LYS A 2 -15.01 27.43 39.82
CA LYS A 2 -15.08 26.43 38.74
C LYS A 2 -15.53 25.10 39.34
N SER A 3 -16.47 24.41 38.70
CA SER A 3 -16.60 22.95 38.81
C SER A 3 -17.12 22.43 37.48
N VAL A 4 -16.42 21.40 37.03
CA VAL A 4 -16.40 20.82 35.70
C VAL A 4 -16.96 19.39 35.84
N LEU A 5 -17.34 18.80 34.70
CA LEU A 5 -17.63 17.38 34.43
C LEU A 5 -19.03 16.88 34.84
N ALA A 6 -19.86 16.57 33.83
CA ALA A 6 -19.93 15.22 33.27
C ALA A 6 -21.06 15.13 32.22
N ALA A 7 -20.76 15.48 30.97
CA ALA A 7 -21.59 15.08 29.84
C ALA A 7 -21.08 13.71 29.36
N VAL A 8 -21.59 12.63 29.94
CA VAL A 8 -21.42 11.28 29.38
C VAL A 8 -22.47 11.12 28.29
N THR A 9 -22.16 11.61 27.09
CA THR A 9 -22.95 11.31 25.89
C THR A 9 -22.56 9.91 25.43
N VAL A 10 -23.27 8.90 25.92
CA VAL A 10 -23.25 7.55 25.32
C VAL A 10 -23.94 7.68 23.96
N LEU A 11 -23.14 7.91 22.91
CA LEU A 11 -23.60 7.88 21.54
C LEU A 11 -23.77 6.41 21.12
N ALA A 12 -24.87 5.81 21.56
CA ALA A 12 -25.44 4.64 20.91
C ALA A 12 -26.10 5.11 19.59
N LEU A 13 -25.30 5.19 18.52
CA LEU A 13 -25.78 5.16 17.13
C LEU A 13 -25.11 3.91 16.53
N GLY A 14 -25.82 2.82 16.25
CA GLY A 14 -26.90 2.79 15.28
C GLY A 14 -26.30 2.45 13.91
N LEU A 15 -26.02 1.17 13.65
CA LEU A 15 -25.62 0.65 12.33
C LEU A 15 -26.39 -0.64 12.01
N ALA A 16 -27.72 -0.53 12.04
CA ALA A 16 -28.59 -1.39 11.25
C ALA A 16 -29.31 -0.48 10.25
N GLY A 17 -29.01 -0.60 8.96
CA GLY A 17 -29.80 0.05 7.91
C GLY A 17 -29.01 0.38 6.64
N ALA A 18 -29.44 -0.24 5.54
CA ALA A 18 -29.20 0.15 4.15
C ALA A 18 -27.77 -0.04 3.60
N GLY A 19 -27.51 -1.22 3.04
CA GLY A 19 -26.96 -1.34 1.68
C GLY A 19 -25.76 -0.46 1.29
N CYS A 20 -24.87 -0.12 2.22
CA CYS A 20 -23.53 0.35 1.86
C CYS A 20 -22.87 -0.83 1.15
N LYS A 21 -22.94 -0.87 -0.18
CA LYS A 21 -21.89 -1.51 -0.95
C LYS A 21 -20.60 -0.94 -0.37
N ARG A 22 -19.88 -1.74 0.43
CA ARG A 22 -18.54 -1.38 0.87
C ARG A 22 -17.82 -1.00 -0.40
N SER A 23 -17.48 0.28 -0.55
CA SER A 23 -16.57 0.66 -1.63
C SER A 23 -15.33 -0.22 -1.42
N PRO A 24 -14.87 -0.94 -2.46
CA PRO A 24 -13.73 -1.81 -2.31
C PRO A 24 -12.57 -1.00 -1.72
N SER A 25 -11.99 -1.50 -0.62
CA SER A 25 -10.90 -0.83 0.08
C SER A 25 -9.61 -1.58 -0.19
N LEU A 26 -8.53 -0.84 -0.42
CA LEU A 26 -7.17 -1.39 -0.44
C LEU A 26 -6.73 -1.91 0.93
N VAL A 27 -7.35 -1.47 2.02
CA VAL A 27 -6.94 -1.89 3.36
C VAL A 27 -6.95 -3.42 3.49
N GLY A 28 -5.87 -3.96 4.04
CA GLY A 28 -5.65 -5.38 4.24
C GLY A 28 -4.37 -5.90 3.58
N LYS A 29 -4.18 -7.21 3.67
CA LYS A 29 -3.06 -7.93 3.08
C LYS A 29 -3.41 -8.49 1.71
N TRP A 30 -2.48 -8.33 0.79
CA TRP A 30 -2.58 -8.79 -0.58
C TRP A 30 -1.30 -9.50 -1.00
N ALA A 31 -1.42 -10.47 -1.90
CA ALA A 31 -0.32 -11.13 -2.56
C ALA A 31 -0.31 -10.74 -4.03
N GLY A 32 0.87 -10.50 -4.59
CA GLY A 32 1.00 -10.19 -6.00
C GLY A 32 2.45 -10.20 -6.44
N THR A 33 2.68 -9.66 -7.64
CA THR A 33 4.00 -9.62 -8.24
C THR A 33 4.36 -8.18 -8.55
N MET A 34 5.51 -7.72 -8.03
CA MET A 34 6.10 -6.42 -8.37
C MET A 34 7.37 -6.66 -9.18
N GLN A 35 7.43 -6.15 -10.40
CA GLN A 35 8.59 -6.31 -11.30
C GLN A 35 9.10 -7.77 -11.41
N GLY A 36 8.18 -8.73 -11.49
CA GLY A 36 8.51 -10.16 -11.58
C GLY A 36 8.85 -10.84 -10.24
N MET A 37 8.88 -10.11 -9.13
CA MET A 37 9.10 -10.67 -7.80
C MET A 37 7.79 -10.84 -7.04
N ALA A 38 7.52 -12.05 -6.57
CA ALA A 38 6.37 -12.32 -5.70
C ALA A 38 6.56 -11.65 -4.34
N GLY A 39 5.50 -11.04 -3.83
CA GLY A 39 5.52 -10.37 -2.54
C GLY A 39 4.13 -10.19 -1.95
N THR A 40 4.12 -9.77 -0.69
CA THR A 40 2.92 -9.37 0.02
C THR A 40 2.88 -7.86 0.19
N PHE A 41 1.70 -7.29 0.06
CA PHE A 41 1.42 -5.86 0.16
C PHE A 41 0.40 -5.69 1.27
N GLU A 42 0.76 -4.95 2.30
CA GLU A 42 -0.13 -4.63 3.41
C GLU A 42 -0.42 -3.15 3.39
N PHE A 43 -1.70 -2.81 3.27
CA PHE A 43 -2.20 -1.44 3.33
C PHE A 43 -2.97 -1.29 4.65
N ALA A 44 -2.48 -0.44 5.53
CA ALA A 44 -3.07 -0.19 6.83
C ALA A 44 -4.06 0.99 6.78
N ALA A 45 -5.03 1.02 7.69
CA ALA A 45 -6.08 2.04 7.73
C ALA A 45 -5.57 3.46 8.06
N ASP A 46 -4.30 3.59 8.48
CA ASP A 46 -3.59 4.83 8.79
C ASP A 46 -2.73 5.35 7.62
N ASP A 47 -3.07 4.95 6.39
CA ASP A 47 -2.39 5.33 5.16
C ASP A 47 -0.93 4.84 5.06
N LYS A 48 -0.55 3.83 5.85
CA LYS A 48 0.76 3.16 5.76
C LYS A 48 0.73 1.93 4.88
N MET A 49 1.84 1.69 4.20
CA MET A 49 2.03 0.54 3.33
C MET A 49 3.33 -0.19 3.66
N THR A 50 3.28 -1.52 3.67
CA THR A 50 4.44 -2.40 3.69
C THR A 50 4.41 -3.35 2.49
N ILE A 51 5.52 -3.44 1.76
CA ILE A 51 5.71 -4.43 0.69
C ILE A 51 6.82 -5.36 1.11
N SER A 52 6.51 -6.64 1.32
CA SER A 52 7.50 -7.66 1.66
C SER A 52 7.76 -8.54 0.44
N VAL A 53 9.01 -8.55 -0.01
CA VAL A 53 9.47 -9.34 -1.14
C VAL A 53 10.53 -10.31 -0.64
N THR A 54 10.41 -11.58 -1.02
CA THR A 54 11.44 -12.58 -0.75
C THR A 54 12.35 -12.69 -1.96
N THR A 55 13.63 -12.42 -1.75
CA THR A 55 14.67 -12.59 -2.78
C THR A 55 15.57 -13.76 -2.40
N PRO A 56 16.43 -14.28 -3.31
CA PRO A 56 17.47 -15.24 -2.93
C PRO A 56 18.40 -14.71 -1.83
N GLY A 57 18.48 -13.38 -1.69
CA GLY A 57 19.25 -12.71 -0.66
C GLY A 57 18.58 -12.58 0.70
N GLY A 58 17.35 -13.06 0.86
CA GLY A 58 16.52 -12.89 2.03
C GLY A 58 15.33 -11.95 1.78
N GLN A 59 14.59 -11.68 2.86
CA GLN A 59 13.42 -10.82 2.84
C GLN A 59 13.82 -9.34 2.80
N ILE A 60 13.12 -8.56 1.98
CA ILE A 60 13.21 -7.10 1.92
C ILE A 60 11.82 -6.56 2.19
N ASN A 61 11.72 -5.65 3.16
CA ASN A 61 10.51 -4.90 3.47
C ASN A 61 10.68 -3.46 2.99
N LEU A 62 9.83 -3.05 2.06
CA LEU A 62 9.73 -1.67 1.61
C LEU A 62 8.60 -1.01 2.39
N LEU A 63 8.92 0.06 3.10
CA LEU A 63 7.96 0.80 3.90
C LEU A 63 7.60 2.09 3.19
N GLY A 64 6.36 2.52 3.39
CA GLY A 64 5.88 3.74 2.77
C GLY A 64 4.52 4.18 3.25
N ASP A 65 4.01 5.16 2.53
CA ASP A 65 2.66 5.67 2.64
C ASP A 65 1.92 5.46 1.33
N TYR A 66 0.59 5.41 1.44
CA TYR A 66 -0.28 5.37 0.29
C TYR A 66 -1.48 6.30 0.50
N LYS A 67 -2.08 6.74 -0.61
CA LYS A 67 -3.31 7.51 -0.59
C LYS A 67 -4.20 7.09 -1.73
N VAL A 68 -5.49 6.87 -1.46
CA VAL A 68 -6.49 6.56 -2.48
C VAL A 68 -7.41 7.76 -2.66
N VAL A 69 -7.54 8.22 -3.90
CA VAL A 69 -8.49 9.27 -4.28
C VAL A 69 -9.22 8.79 -5.53
N LYS A 70 -10.51 8.46 -5.39
CA LYS A 70 -11.34 7.89 -6.46
C LYS A 70 -10.72 6.60 -7.04
N ASP A 71 -10.39 6.60 -8.32
CA ASP A 71 -9.78 5.50 -9.07
C ASP A 71 -8.26 5.65 -9.21
N GLU A 72 -7.63 6.46 -8.35
CA GLU A 72 -6.18 6.63 -8.29
C GLU A 72 -5.62 6.25 -6.90
N ALA A 73 -4.47 5.58 -6.91
CA ALA A 73 -3.68 5.30 -5.73
C ALA A 73 -2.28 5.91 -5.90
N THR A 74 -1.89 6.80 -4.99
CA THR A 74 -0.52 7.31 -4.90
C THR A 74 0.25 6.49 -3.88
N LEU A 75 1.34 5.87 -4.30
CA LEU A 75 2.22 5.06 -3.47
C LEU A 75 3.56 5.77 -3.32
N ASN A 76 4.10 5.81 -2.11
CA ASN A 76 5.38 6.46 -1.84
C ASN A 76 6.21 5.60 -0.89
N LEU A 77 7.27 5.00 -1.41
CA LEU A 77 8.21 4.21 -0.62
C LEU A 77 9.18 5.14 0.09
N THR A 78 9.22 5.13 1.41
CA THR A 78 10.04 6.04 2.20
C THR A 78 11.27 5.36 2.78
N ASP A 79 11.21 4.06 3.02
CA ASP A 79 12.30 3.33 3.65
C ASP A 79 12.40 1.85 3.22
N VAL A 80 13.54 1.24 3.56
CA VAL A 80 13.86 -0.16 3.27
C VAL A 80 14.41 -0.81 4.52
N GLN A 81 13.84 -1.94 4.90
CA GLN A 81 14.35 -2.82 5.94
C GLN A 81 14.73 -4.17 5.35
N VAL A 82 15.86 -4.72 5.80
CA VAL A 82 16.33 -6.05 5.39
C VAL A 82 16.56 -6.87 6.67
N PRO A 83 15.51 -7.54 7.18
CA PRO A 83 15.57 -8.24 8.46
C PRO A 83 16.69 -9.30 8.49
N GLY A 84 17.38 -9.39 9.62
CA GLY A 84 18.45 -10.38 9.83
C GLY A 84 19.73 -10.13 9.02
N GLN A 85 19.86 -8.98 8.35
CA GLN A 85 21.06 -8.60 7.60
C GLN A 85 21.81 -7.46 8.29
N ASN A 86 23.12 -7.37 8.03
CA ASN A 86 23.96 -6.31 8.59
C ASN A 86 23.72 -4.95 7.90
N ALA A 87 24.20 -3.87 8.53
CA ALA A 87 24.02 -2.51 8.04
C ALA A 87 24.60 -2.29 6.64
N GLN A 88 25.70 -2.98 6.29
CA GLN A 88 26.29 -2.89 4.96
C GLN A 88 25.33 -3.38 3.88
N ARG A 89 24.72 -4.56 4.07
CA ARG A 89 23.77 -5.10 3.10
C ARG A 89 22.50 -4.27 3.02
N THR A 90 21.97 -3.82 4.16
CA THR A 90 20.82 -2.91 4.18
C THR A 90 21.13 -1.62 3.42
N GLY A 91 22.33 -1.06 3.60
CA GLY A 91 22.81 0.12 2.89
C GLY A 91 22.91 -0.11 1.38
N MET A 92 23.40 -1.27 0.93
CA MET A 92 23.46 -1.63 -0.49
C MET A 92 22.07 -1.72 -1.13
N VAL A 93 21.13 -2.42 -0.47
CA VAL A 93 19.75 -2.52 -0.97
C VAL A 93 19.10 -1.14 -1.02
N LYS A 94 19.22 -0.35 0.05
CA LYS A 94 18.69 1.01 0.10
C LYS A 94 19.30 1.91 -0.99
N GLY A 95 20.61 1.79 -1.25
CA GLY A 95 21.28 2.48 -2.34
C GLY A 95 20.76 2.08 -3.72
N SER A 96 20.51 0.78 -3.95
CA SER A 96 19.93 0.29 -5.21
C SER A 96 18.50 0.81 -5.46
N LEU A 97 17.77 1.12 -4.39
CA LEU A 97 16.40 1.64 -4.43
C LEU A 97 16.33 3.17 -4.24
N ALA A 98 17.46 3.86 -4.09
CA ALA A 98 17.47 5.30 -3.84
C ALA A 98 16.80 6.11 -4.95
N SER A 99 16.81 5.60 -6.18
CA SER A 99 16.16 6.24 -7.33
C SER A 99 14.62 6.21 -7.26
N VAL A 100 14.04 5.35 -6.42
CA VAL A 100 12.59 5.17 -6.26
C VAL A 100 12.06 5.60 -4.90
N LEU A 101 12.92 5.64 -3.87
CA LEU A 101 12.55 6.12 -2.54
C LEU A 101 12.21 7.62 -2.54
N ASN A 102 11.19 7.98 -1.77
CA ASN A 102 10.64 9.34 -1.65
C ASN A 102 10.22 9.94 -2.99
N LYS A 103 9.85 9.10 -3.96
CA LYS A 103 9.30 9.51 -5.26
C LYS A 103 7.89 8.93 -5.40
N PRO A 104 6.87 9.67 -4.96
CA PRO A 104 5.48 9.24 -5.06
C PRO A 104 5.14 8.87 -6.50
N THR A 105 4.44 7.76 -6.66
CA THR A 105 3.99 7.22 -7.93
C THR A 105 2.48 7.06 -7.88
N THR A 106 1.78 7.73 -8.79
CA THR A 106 0.32 7.61 -8.92
C THR A 106 -0.04 6.57 -9.97
N MET A 107 -0.90 5.64 -9.60
CA MET A 107 -1.37 4.53 -10.42
C MET A 107 -2.90 4.57 -10.50
N LYS A 108 -3.45 4.11 -11.62
CA LYS A 108 -4.87 3.82 -11.72
C LYS A 108 -5.17 2.54 -10.95
N ILE A 109 -6.14 2.59 -10.06
CA ILE A 109 -6.65 1.43 -9.33
C ILE A 109 -7.94 0.93 -9.97
N THR A 110 -8.06 -0.38 -10.17
CA THR A 110 -9.25 -1.04 -10.67
C THR A 110 -9.53 -2.28 -9.84
N PHE A 111 -10.58 -2.24 -9.04
CA PHE A 111 -11.05 -3.40 -8.30
C PHE A 111 -11.77 -4.34 -9.26
N VAL A 112 -11.17 -5.51 -9.51
CA VAL A 112 -11.75 -6.56 -10.36
C VAL A 112 -12.80 -7.33 -9.56
N SER A 113 -12.54 -7.56 -8.27
CA SER A 113 -13.47 -8.11 -7.29
C SER A 113 -13.12 -7.61 -5.88
N GLU A 114 -13.84 -8.06 -4.84
CA GLU A 114 -13.47 -7.75 -3.44
C GLU A 114 -12.11 -8.34 -3.02
N ASP A 115 -11.71 -9.43 -3.70
CA ASP A 115 -10.50 -10.19 -3.46
C ASP A 115 -9.41 -9.94 -4.52
N GLU A 116 -9.64 -9.08 -5.51
CA GLU A 116 -8.68 -8.83 -6.59
C GLU A 116 -8.68 -7.36 -7.03
N VAL A 117 -7.49 -6.76 -7.08
CA VAL A 117 -7.27 -5.38 -7.51
C VAL A 117 -6.11 -5.29 -8.50
N SER A 118 -6.29 -4.50 -9.53
CA SER A 118 -5.25 -4.16 -10.50
C SER A 118 -4.79 -2.73 -10.31
N LEU A 119 -3.48 -2.54 -10.22
CA LEU A 119 -2.82 -1.23 -10.25
C LEU A 119 -2.10 -1.12 -11.59
N SER A 120 -2.42 -0.09 -12.37
CA SER A 120 -1.82 0.13 -13.69
C SER A 120 -1.29 1.54 -13.83
N GLU A 121 -0.29 1.71 -14.69
CA GLU A 121 0.19 3.04 -15.02
C GLU A 121 -0.93 3.87 -15.65
N LYS A 122 -1.05 5.13 -15.23
CA LYS A 122 -1.86 6.08 -15.97
C LYS A 122 -1.18 6.31 -17.31
N LYS A 123 -1.80 5.89 -18.40
CA LYS A 123 -1.32 6.19 -19.76
C LYS A 123 -1.37 7.70 -19.96
N LEU A 124 -0.27 8.39 -19.68
CA LEU A 124 -0.11 9.81 -19.97
C LEU A 124 0.06 9.97 -21.49
N PRO A 125 -0.58 10.96 -22.12
CA PRO A 125 -0.41 11.24 -23.54
C PRO A 125 0.94 11.94 -23.76
N THR A 126 2.06 11.20 -23.71
CA THR A 126 3.39 11.71 -24.05
C THR A 126 4.28 10.65 -24.71
N PRO A 127 5.25 11.02 -25.57
CA PRO A 127 5.93 10.10 -26.49
C PRO A 127 6.99 9.19 -25.85
N LYS A 128 7.15 9.22 -24.53
CA LYS A 128 8.21 8.49 -23.83
C LYS A 128 7.60 7.62 -22.73
N PRO A 129 7.84 6.30 -22.71
CA PRO A 129 7.42 5.47 -21.59
C PRO A 129 8.21 5.90 -20.36
N ALA A 130 7.57 6.66 -19.47
CA ALA A 130 8.00 6.78 -18.09
C ALA A 130 7.58 5.48 -17.40
N THR A 131 8.44 4.47 -17.44
CA THR A 131 8.23 3.24 -16.66
C THR A 131 8.08 3.64 -15.19
N SER A 132 6.92 3.35 -14.61
CA SER A 132 6.65 3.52 -13.19
C SER A 132 7.71 2.73 -12.40
N PRO A 133 8.33 3.33 -11.37
CA PRO A 133 9.31 2.63 -10.55
C PRO A 133 8.70 1.44 -9.79
N ILE A 134 7.37 1.37 -9.69
CA ILE A 134 6.64 0.30 -9.02
C ILE A 134 6.08 -0.70 -10.06
N GLY A 135 5.80 -0.22 -11.28
CA GLY A 135 5.25 -1.03 -12.38
C GLY A 135 3.78 -1.42 -12.17
N ALA A 136 3.11 -1.85 -13.24
CA ALA A 136 1.76 -2.39 -13.15
C ALA A 136 1.75 -3.73 -12.40
N MET A 137 0.69 -3.99 -11.63
CA MET A 137 0.56 -5.23 -10.84
C MET A 137 -0.91 -5.61 -10.65
N THR A 138 -1.13 -6.90 -10.43
CA THR A 138 -2.41 -7.44 -9.94
C THR A 138 -2.17 -8.04 -8.57
N LEU A 139 -3.00 -7.66 -7.61
CA LEU A 139 -2.95 -8.08 -6.23
C LEU A 139 -4.20 -8.89 -5.89
N LYS A 140 -4.03 -9.98 -5.15
CA LYS A 140 -5.09 -10.85 -4.66
C LYS A 140 -5.12 -10.83 -3.14
N ARG A 141 -6.30 -10.71 -2.54
CA ARG A 141 -6.44 -10.63 -1.09
C ARG A 141 -5.94 -11.92 -0.45
N VAL A 142 -5.11 -11.80 0.59
CA VAL A 142 -4.67 -12.95 1.38
C VAL A 142 -5.79 -13.32 2.34
N LYS A 143 -6.34 -14.52 2.20
CA LYS A 143 -7.34 -15.04 3.15
C LYS A 143 -6.60 -15.54 4.39
N GLU A 144 -6.79 -14.86 5.52
CA GLU A 144 -6.36 -15.39 6.81
C GLU A 144 -7.18 -16.66 7.07
N SER A 145 -6.48 -17.76 7.36
CA SER A 145 -7.05 -19.10 7.55
C SER A 145 -7.36 -19.35 9.02
#